data_AF-A0A0D0SH97-F1
#
_entry.id   AF-A0A0D0SH97-F1
#
_cell.length_a   1.000
_cell.length_b   1.000
_cell.length_c   1.000
_cell.angle_alpha   90.00
_cell.angle_beta   90.00
_cell.angle_gamma   90.00
#
_symmetry.space_group_name_H-M   'P 1'
#
loop_
_entity.id
_entity.type
_entity.pdbx_description
1 polymer ?
#
loop_
_entity_poly.entity_id
_entity_poly.type
_entity_poly.pdbx_seq_one_letter_code
_entity_poly.pdbx_strand_id
1 'polypeptide(L)'
;MEENLVHNDLEFLKVLEKYTLDSKLLACQKYSSRIMTCSMVDMKKAINENIMPWEIEAFAAYSIVYDNKEAKEDLDSKTFADTITLIRNYWHSGLTAAEESGEYPEVFMMISALQQFPVQGLFLQKLFRYHYFFTFQNNELDMKKVFYEKMGVNYERLEEFAFLVFLGFSKEAQDTIPESALQQMLMKVLSDTEVLRLLSIEKETYKEQLSVLYKDDIIDQYYGLKIQYLYPFISGKSFTYVPSPYLVVNAVTESMLNRITFHDNKLRRAIGKEVIEKYLYDIVEQLDTVTWITPELSYSIGKDKCLTSDVIASEEDKVIFYDTKAITPSLKLRKFDKTEIENDIKIYAEDVIQIYKQIRNYLNGFYKLNKDYSPEDIFGIVVVLEDAVVSRKKVYEKAYEILQKEETLSEEDKCYICSHIKVMPLRAIESMILQNTSLLPELQAQLNIPERWYDYTYTNETIENGLIPLYEQYEQDIKCRICNLI
;
A
#
# COMPACT_ATOMS: atom_id res chain seq x y z
N MET A 1 23.52 31.60 -5.96
CA MET A 1 22.24 31.32 -6.61
C MET A 1 21.30 30.89 -5.50
N GLU A 2 20.86 31.89 -4.73
CA GLU A 2 19.88 31.75 -3.65
C GLU A 2 18.57 32.33 -4.20
N GLU A 3 17.90 31.58 -5.06
CA GLU A 3 16.49 31.82 -5.34
C GLU A 3 15.74 30.70 -4.63
N ASN A 4 14.83 31.09 -3.73
CA ASN A 4 13.96 30.15 -3.05
C ASN A 4 13.10 29.47 -4.13
N LEU A 5 13.44 28.24 -4.50
CA LEU A 5 12.75 27.46 -5.55
C LEU A 5 11.32 27.06 -5.13
N VAL A 6 10.94 27.32 -3.88
CA VAL A 6 9.63 27.04 -3.32
C VAL A 6 8.59 27.99 -3.92
N HIS A 7 7.50 27.43 -4.42
CA HIS A 7 6.38 28.19 -4.99
C HIS A 7 5.04 27.54 -4.62
N ASN A 8 3.95 28.31 -4.72
CA ASN A 8 2.62 27.91 -4.25
C ASN A 8 1.57 27.84 -5.38
N ASP A 9 2.00 27.91 -6.65
CA ASP A 9 1.10 27.83 -7.82
C ASP A 9 1.55 26.76 -8.82
N LEU A 10 0.60 26.27 -9.60
CA LEU A 10 0.84 25.23 -10.61
C LEU A 10 0.84 25.79 -12.04
N GLU A 11 0.92 27.11 -12.21
CA GLU A 11 0.80 27.78 -13.51
C GLU A 11 1.98 27.44 -14.45
N PHE A 12 3.14 27.11 -13.89
CA PHE A 12 4.30 26.65 -14.67
C PHE A 12 4.00 25.42 -15.54
N LEU A 13 3.02 24.59 -15.17
CA LEU A 13 2.63 23.39 -15.92
C LEU A 13 2.00 23.71 -17.29
N LYS A 14 1.53 24.94 -17.52
CA LYS A 14 1.03 25.36 -18.85
C LYS A 14 2.11 25.29 -19.94
N VAL A 15 3.40 25.23 -19.56
CA VAL A 15 4.49 24.97 -20.50
C VAL A 15 4.28 23.65 -21.26
N LEU A 16 3.58 22.67 -20.67
CA LEU A 16 3.30 21.37 -21.26
C LEU A 16 2.35 21.43 -22.47
N GLU A 17 1.61 22.52 -22.67
CA GLU A 17 0.75 22.72 -23.85
C GLU A 17 1.53 22.91 -25.14
N LYS A 18 2.84 23.23 -25.05
CA LYS A 18 3.71 23.41 -26.20
C LYS A 18 4.16 22.09 -26.82
N TYR A 19 4.20 21.02 -26.00
CA TYR A 19 4.83 19.76 -26.35
C TYR A 19 3.83 18.66 -26.69
N THR A 20 4.21 17.80 -27.64
CA THR A 20 3.41 16.65 -28.06
C THR A 20 3.16 15.71 -26.88
N LEU A 21 1.96 15.11 -26.83
CA LEU A 21 1.65 14.13 -25.78
C LEU A 21 2.60 12.94 -25.81
N ASP A 22 2.94 12.47 -27.02
CA ASP A 22 3.83 11.33 -27.23
C ASP A 22 5.18 11.57 -26.57
N SER A 23 5.82 12.71 -26.83
CA SER A 23 7.14 13.02 -26.24
C SER A 23 7.06 13.15 -24.71
N LYS A 24 5.98 13.74 -24.17
CA LYS A 24 5.75 13.83 -22.72
C LYS A 24 5.61 12.46 -22.05
N LEU A 25 4.77 11.57 -22.58
CA LEU A 25 4.52 10.25 -21.98
C LEU A 25 5.67 9.27 -22.19
N LEU A 26 6.40 9.37 -23.31
CA LEU A 26 7.63 8.60 -23.54
C LEU A 26 8.76 9.02 -22.60
N ALA A 27 8.86 10.32 -22.27
CA ALA A 27 9.78 10.79 -21.25
C ALA A 27 9.46 10.14 -19.89
N CYS A 28 8.18 10.12 -19.48
CA CYS A 28 7.77 9.42 -18.25
C CYS A 28 8.19 7.95 -18.27
N GLN A 29 7.88 7.22 -19.35
CA GLN A 29 8.21 5.79 -19.46
C GLN A 29 9.72 5.56 -19.34
N LYS A 30 10.52 6.38 -20.03
CA LYS A 30 11.99 6.32 -19.98
C LYS A 30 12.54 6.48 -18.56
N TYR A 31 12.09 7.50 -17.82
CA TYR A 31 12.59 7.73 -16.46
C TYR A 31 12.01 6.73 -15.45
N SER A 32 10.75 6.30 -15.62
CA SER A 32 10.16 5.20 -14.84
C SER A 32 10.98 3.92 -14.98
N SER A 33 11.36 3.53 -16.19
CA SER A 33 12.19 2.34 -16.43
C SER A 33 13.52 2.38 -15.69
N ARG A 34 14.18 3.56 -15.60
CA ARG A 34 15.50 3.71 -14.96
C ARG A 34 15.49 3.48 -13.46
N ILE A 35 14.37 3.80 -12.81
CA ILE A 35 14.21 3.61 -11.37
C ILE A 35 13.63 2.23 -11.00
N MET A 36 13.36 1.38 -11.98
CA MET A 36 12.88 0.01 -11.78
C MET A 36 14.06 -0.98 -11.73
N THR A 37 14.01 -1.91 -10.78
CA THR A 37 14.80 -3.15 -10.78
C THR A 37 13.97 -4.29 -11.35
N CYS A 38 14.47 -5.52 -11.33
CA CYS A 38 13.67 -6.70 -11.67
C CYS A 38 12.64 -7.08 -10.59
N SER A 39 12.62 -6.41 -9.43
CA SER A 39 11.82 -6.81 -8.26
C SER A 39 11.05 -5.68 -7.56
N MET A 40 11.38 -4.42 -7.82
CA MET A 40 10.76 -3.26 -7.16
C MET A 40 11.04 -1.95 -7.89
N VAL A 41 10.37 -0.88 -7.47
CA VAL A 41 10.85 0.49 -7.73
C VAL A 41 11.92 0.83 -6.70
N ASP A 42 13.14 1.08 -7.15
CA ASP A 42 14.32 1.22 -6.29
C ASP A 42 14.56 2.69 -5.94
N MET A 43 14.40 3.01 -4.65
CA MET A 43 14.54 4.38 -4.16
C MET A 43 16.00 4.87 -4.20
N LYS A 44 17.00 3.97 -4.12
CA LYS A 44 18.41 4.37 -4.31
C LYS A 44 18.64 4.77 -5.76
N LYS A 45 18.08 4.03 -6.73
CA LYS A 45 18.12 4.45 -8.14
C LYS A 45 17.36 5.76 -8.38
N ALA A 46 16.19 5.94 -7.77
CA ALA A 46 15.42 7.18 -7.84
C ALA A 46 16.22 8.39 -7.33
N ILE A 47 16.91 8.26 -6.19
CA ILE A 47 17.81 9.29 -5.67
C ILE A 47 18.95 9.57 -6.63
N ASN A 48 19.59 8.54 -7.19
CA ASN A 48 20.71 8.68 -8.12
C ASN A 48 20.29 9.35 -9.45
N GLU A 49 19.10 9.03 -9.96
CA GLU A 49 18.51 9.69 -11.12
C GLU A 49 17.92 11.08 -10.77
N ASN A 50 17.91 11.46 -9.49
CA ASN A 50 17.31 12.68 -8.96
C ASN A 50 15.86 12.86 -9.42
N ILE A 51 15.08 11.78 -9.37
CA ILE A 51 13.66 11.76 -9.76
C ILE A 51 12.90 10.70 -8.97
N MET A 52 11.84 11.13 -8.28
CA MET A 52 11.00 10.25 -7.48
C MET A 52 9.79 9.75 -8.30
N PRO A 53 9.25 8.56 -8.00
CA PRO A 53 8.12 8.00 -8.75
C PRO A 53 6.91 8.94 -8.80
N TRP A 54 6.55 9.53 -7.65
CA TRP A 54 5.39 10.42 -7.55
C TRP A 54 5.51 11.68 -8.42
N GLU A 55 6.74 12.14 -8.71
CA GLU A 55 7.02 13.29 -9.58
C GLU A 55 6.74 12.96 -11.03
N ILE A 56 7.19 11.77 -11.47
CA ILE A 56 6.89 11.24 -12.82
C ILE A 56 5.39 11.05 -12.99
N GLU A 57 4.75 10.50 -11.97
CA GLU A 57 3.31 10.31 -11.93
C GLU A 57 2.53 11.63 -12.00
N ALA A 58 2.97 12.66 -11.27
CA ALA A 58 2.36 13.99 -11.33
C ALA A 58 2.55 14.62 -12.71
N PHE A 59 3.78 14.56 -13.24
CA PHE A 59 4.10 15.03 -14.58
C PHE A 59 3.24 14.33 -15.64
N ALA A 60 3.06 13.01 -15.56
CA ALA A 60 2.23 12.23 -16.48
C ALA A 60 0.76 12.69 -16.43
N ALA A 61 0.19 12.82 -15.24
CA ALA A 61 -1.18 13.25 -15.06
C ALA A 61 -1.42 14.67 -15.63
N TYR A 62 -0.52 15.61 -15.33
CA TYR A 62 -0.61 16.98 -15.87
C TYR A 62 -0.30 17.08 -17.35
N SER A 63 0.55 16.19 -17.90
CA SER A 63 0.80 16.10 -19.33
C SER A 63 -0.47 15.76 -20.12
N ILE A 64 -1.36 14.97 -19.52
CA ILE A 64 -2.68 14.68 -20.06
C ILE A 64 -3.57 15.90 -19.92
N VAL A 65 -3.70 16.49 -18.73
CA VAL A 65 -4.52 17.70 -18.49
C VAL A 65 -4.20 18.81 -19.50
N TYR A 66 -2.92 19.17 -19.60
CA TYR A 66 -2.38 20.18 -20.51
C TYR A 66 -1.99 19.62 -21.89
N ASP A 67 -2.70 18.59 -22.36
CA ASP A 67 -2.57 18.11 -23.73
C ASP A 67 -3.25 19.08 -24.71
N ASN A 68 -2.46 19.62 -25.64
CA ASN A 68 -2.90 20.47 -26.74
C ASN A 68 -2.71 19.74 -28.06
N LYS A 69 -3.82 19.54 -28.80
CA LYS A 69 -3.85 18.83 -30.10
C LYS A 69 -3.06 19.56 -31.19
N GLU A 70 -2.76 20.84 -31.01
CA GLU A 70 -2.00 21.66 -31.96
C GLU A 70 -0.48 21.66 -31.68
N ALA A 71 -0.04 21.08 -30.57
CA ALA A 71 1.37 20.98 -30.21
C ALA A 71 2.16 20.18 -31.25
N LYS A 72 3.34 20.67 -31.62
CA LYS A 72 4.25 20.04 -32.60
C LYS A 72 5.68 19.87 -32.09
N GLU A 73 6.01 20.46 -30.96
CA GLU A 73 7.36 20.40 -30.40
C GLU A 73 7.53 19.12 -29.59
N ASP A 74 8.66 18.45 -29.75
CA ASP A 74 9.02 17.34 -28.87
C ASP A 74 9.66 17.86 -27.59
N LEU A 75 9.27 17.27 -26.46
CA LEU A 75 9.80 17.63 -25.16
C LEU A 75 11.30 17.36 -25.06
N ASP A 76 12.08 18.42 -24.83
CA ASP A 76 13.51 18.31 -24.60
C ASP A 76 13.84 17.94 -23.14
N SER A 77 15.02 17.38 -22.93
CA SER A 77 15.43 16.90 -21.60
C SER A 77 15.61 18.03 -20.58
N LYS A 78 15.91 19.25 -21.01
CA LYS A 78 16.08 20.39 -20.11
C LYS A 78 14.71 20.82 -19.57
N THR A 79 13.73 21.02 -20.45
CA THR A 79 12.37 21.37 -20.03
C THR A 79 11.74 20.30 -19.15
N PHE A 80 11.97 19.01 -19.45
CA PHE A 80 11.52 17.93 -18.57
C PHE A 80 12.13 18.07 -17.16
N ALA A 81 13.45 18.23 -17.05
CA ALA A 81 14.14 18.35 -15.76
C ALA A 81 13.71 19.61 -14.99
N ASP A 82 13.55 20.74 -15.68
CA ASP A 82 13.08 22.00 -15.09
C ASP A 82 11.64 21.82 -14.54
N THR A 83 10.76 21.15 -15.29
CA THR A 83 9.38 20.88 -14.84
C THR A 83 9.33 19.93 -13.64
N ILE A 84 10.13 18.86 -13.63
CA ILE A 84 10.24 17.95 -12.48
C ILE A 84 10.74 18.70 -11.23
N THR A 85 11.72 19.59 -11.41
CA THR A 85 12.24 20.43 -10.31
C THR A 85 11.15 21.35 -9.75
N LEU A 86 10.33 21.94 -10.62
CA LEU A 86 9.20 22.78 -10.18
C LEU A 86 8.11 21.95 -9.50
N ILE A 87 7.78 20.75 -10.01
CA ILE A 87 6.87 19.82 -9.34
C ILE A 87 7.37 19.51 -7.92
N ARG A 88 8.64 19.11 -7.78
CA ARG A 88 9.25 18.78 -6.47
C ARG A 88 9.14 19.90 -5.43
N ASN A 89 9.35 21.14 -5.87
CA ASN A 89 9.40 22.30 -4.98
C ASN A 89 8.05 23.00 -4.80
N TYR A 90 6.96 22.43 -5.32
CA TYR A 90 5.63 22.94 -5.04
C TYR A 90 5.30 22.79 -3.55
N TRP A 91 4.89 23.90 -2.93
CA TRP A 91 4.51 23.97 -1.54
C TRP A 91 3.02 24.23 -1.42
N HIS A 92 2.31 23.24 -0.87
CA HIS A 92 0.86 23.32 -0.73
C HIS A 92 0.48 24.11 0.52
N SER A 93 -0.59 24.91 0.45
CA SER A 93 -1.07 25.74 1.57
C SER A 93 -1.42 24.94 2.82
N GLY A 94 -1.82 23.68 2.66
CA GLY A 94 -2.02 22.73 3.76
C GLY A 94 -0.76 22.46 4.60
N LEU A 95 0.44 22.53 3.99
CA LEU A 95 1.71 22.42 4.73
C LEU A 95 2.02 23.68 5.52
N THR A 96 1.72 24.86 4.98
CA THR A 96 1.80 26.13 5.74
C THR A 96 0.88 26.08 6.94
N ALA A 97 -0.38 25.66 6.76
CA ALA A 97 -1.33 25.54 7.86
C ALA A 97 -0.88 24.54 8.95
N ALA A 98 -0.17 23.48 8.55
CA ALA A 98 0.40 22.51 9.48
C ALA A 98 1.62 23.06 10.23
N GLU A 99 2.48 23.84 9.57
CA GLU A 99 3.61 24.54 10.20
C GLU A 99 3.12 25.55 11.23
N GLU A 100 2.12 26.36 10.88
CA GLU A 100 1.50 27.34 11.79
C GLU A 100 0.86 26.69 13.02
N SER A 101 0.35 25.45 12.89
CA SER A 101 -0.23 24.69 14.01
C SER A 101 0.77 23.81 14.75
N GLY A 102 2.04 23.77 14.34
CA GLY A 102 3.06 22.91 14.95
C GLY A 102 2.90 21.41 14.67
N GLU A 103 2.18 21.05 13.60
CA GLU A 103 1.87 19.67 13.20
C GLU A 103 2.58 19.28 11.88
N TYR A 104 3.52 20.12 11.42
CA TYR A 104 4.20 19.92 10.14
C TYR A 104 4.85 18.54 10.01
N PRO A 105 5.65 18.03 10.97
CA PRO A 105 6.29 16.72 10.83
C PRO A 105 5.28 15.59 10.60
N GLU A 106 4.18 15.57 11.35
CA GLU A 106 3.16 14.53 11.24
C GLU A 106 2.38 14.63 9.93
N VAL A 107 1.97 15.85 9.54
CA VAL A 107 1.23 16.08 8.29
C VAL A 107 2.11 15.80 7.07
N PHE A 108 3.38 16.22 7.11
CA PHE A 108 4.36 15.97 6.05
C PHE A 108 4.64 14.48 5.89
N MET A 109 4.81 13.74 7.00
CA MET A 109 4.99 12.29 6.96
C MET A 109 3.77 11.60 6.35
N MET A 110 2.57 11.95 6.81
CA MET A 110 1.31 11.38 6.30
C MET A 110 1.18 11.58 4.79
N ILE A 111 1.31 12.82 4.32
CA ILE A 111 1.09 13.14 2.89
C ILE A 111 2.16 12.51 2.00
N SER A 112 3.43 12.52 2.44
CA SER A 112 4.54 11.94 1.70
C SER A 112 4.42 10.43 1.62
N ALA A 113 4.09 9.77 2.74
CA ALA A 113 3.92 8.32 2.79
C ALA A 113 2.78 7.85 1.89
N LEU A 114 1.63 8.55 1.91
CA LEU A 114 0.50 8.26 1.03
C LEU A 114 0.86 8.37 -0.46
N GLN A 115 1.81 9.23 -0.85
CA GLN A 115 2.27 9.32 -2.24
C GLN A 115 3.36 8.30 -2.60
N GLN A 116 4.26 8.00 -1.66
CA GLN A 116 5.50 7.29 -1.96
C GLN A 116 5.41 5.79 -1.72
N PHE A 117 4.79 5.37 -0.62
CA PHE A 117 4.79 3.98 -0.21
C PHE A 117 4.03 3.02 -1.14
N PRO A 118 2.94 3.41 -1.83
CA PRO A 118 2.17 2.49 -2.67
C PRO A 118 2.97 1.76 -3.77
N VAL A 119 4.05 2.37 -4.27
CA VAL A 119 4.88 1.82 -5.37
C VAL A 119 6.19 1.20 -4.88
N GLN A 120 6.51 1.33 -3.60
CA GLN A 120 7.71 0.76 -3.01
C GLN A 120 7.51 -0.71 -2.62
N GLY A 121 8.62 -1.40 -2.32
CA GLY A 121 8.62 -2.78 -1.84
C GLY A 121 8.70 -3.83 -2.94
N LEU A 122 8.91 -5.08 -2.55
CA LEU A 122 8.99 -6.21 -3.46
C LEU A 122 7.62 -6.44 -4.11
N PHE A 123 7.53 -6.30 -5.43
CA PHE A 123 6.24 -6.47 -6.10
C PHE A 123 5.78 -7.93 -6.04
N LEU A 124 6.68 -8.90 -5.93
CA LEU A 124 6.30 -10.32 -5.91
C LEU A 124 5.57 -10.70 -4.62
N GLN A 125 5.98 -10.15 -3.48
CA GLN A 125 5.23 -10.27 -2.21
C GLN A 125 3.84 -9.65 -2.34
N LYS A 126 3.75 -8.54 -3.07
CA LYS A 126 2.48 -7.87 -3.35
C LYS A 126 1.58 -8.73 -4.24
N LEU A 127 2.10 -9.28 -5.33
CA LEU A 127 1.34 -10.20 -6.19
C LEU A 127 0.93 -11.46 -5.41
N PHE A 128 1.78 -12.00 -4.54
CA PHE A 128 1.45 -13.13 -3.67
C PHE A 128 0.23 -12.86 -2.80
N ARG A 129 0.22 -11.74 -2.06
CA ARG A 129 -0.93 -11.35 -1.22
C ARG A 129 -2.23 -11.35 -2.01
N TYR A 130 -2.22 -10.68 -3.17
CA TYR A 130 -3.43 -10.54 -3.97
C TYR A 130 -3.78 -11.78 -4.77
N HIS A 131 -2.81 -12.63 -5.09
CA HIS A 131 -3.05 -13.98 -5.58
C HIS A 131 -3.84 -14.76 -4.55
N TYR A 132 -3.39 -14.79 -3.30
CA TYR A 132 -4.14 -15.40 -2.22
C TYR A 132 -5.55 -14.79 -2.13
N PHE A 133 -5.66 -13.46 -2.13
CA PHE A 133 -6.96 -12.80 -1.92
C PHE A 133 -7.96 -13.10 -3.03
N PHE A 134 -7.54 -13.02 -4.29
CA PHE A 134 -8.43 -13.14 -5.43
C PHE A 134 -8.64 -14.58 -5.91
N THR A 135 -7.82 -15.52 -5.41
CA THR A 135 -7.98 -16.95 -5.69
C THR A 135 -8.52 -17.75 -4.50
N PHE A 136 -8.78 -17.09 -3.36
CA PHE A 136 -9.33 -17.71 -2.16
C PHE A 136 -10.68 -18.38 -2.40
N GLN A 137 -10.86 -19.57 -1.81
CA GLN A 137 -12.11 -20.31 -1.87
C GLN A 137 -12.35 -21.04 -0.55
N ASN A 138 -13.51 -20.82 0.05
CA ASN A 138 -14.04 -21.65 1.13
C ASN A 138 -15.57 -21.83 0.94
N ASN A 139 -16.25 -22.36 1.96
CA ASN A 139 -17.70 -22.58 1.89
C ASN A 139 -18.52 -21.27 1.94
N GLU A 140 -17.95 -20.17 2.46
CA GLU A 140 -18.63 -18.89 2.66
C GLU A 140 -18.37 -17.90 1.50
N LEU A 141 -17.19 -17.99 0.87
CA LEU A 141 -16.74 -17.06 -0.16
C LEU A 141 -15.88 -17.77 -1.23
N ASP A 142 -16.26 -17.61 -2.49
CA ASP A 142 -15.52 -18.05 -3.68
C ASP A 142 -14.99 -16.82 -4.43
N MET A 143 -13.77 -16.40 -4.12
CA MET A 143 -13.18 -15.21 -4.74
C MET A 143 -12.83 -15.42 -6.20
N LYS A 144 -12.50 -16.65 -6.65
CA LYS A 144 -12.29 -16.93 -8.08
C LYS A 144 -13.54 -16.60 -8.88
N LYS A 145 -14.69 -17.09 -8.40
CA LYS A 145 -15.98 -16.81 -9.03
C LYS A 145 -16.33 -15.33 -8.99
N VAL A 146 -16.25 -14.70 -7.82
CA VAL A 146 -16.55 -13.26 -7.65
C VAL A 146 -15.67 -12.40 -8.55
N PHE A 147 -14.37 -12.71 -8.62
CA PHE A 147 -13.41 -11.98 -9.45
C PHE A 147 -13.77 -12.10 -10.92
N TYR A 148 -14.00 -13.33 -11.42
CA TYR A 148 -14.37 -13.56 -12.81
C TYR A 148 -15.69 -12.87 -13.19
N GLU A 149 -16.71 -12.94 -12.33
CA GLU A 149 -18.00 -12.29 -12.56
C GLU A 149 -17.89 -10.76 -12.65
N LYS A 150 -16.97 -10.13 -11.89
CA LYS A 150 -16.80 -8.67 -11.87
C LYS A 150 -15.82 -8.16 -12.94
N MET A 151 -14.77 -8.91 -13.25
CA MET A 151 -13.68 -8.46 -14.12
C MET A 151 -13.67 -9.11 -15.50
N GLY A 152 -14.38 -10.23 -15.68
CA GLY A 152 -14.47 -10.97 -16.94
C GLY A 152 -13.22 -11.79 -17.29
N VAL A 153 -12.19 -11.76 -16.44
CA VAL A 153 -10.94 -12.53 -16.58
C VAL A 153 -10.55 -13.13 -15.24
N ASN A 154 -9.80 -14.23 -15.25
CA ASN A 154 -9.22 -14.81 -14.03
C ASN A 154 -8.05 -13.96 -13.54
N TYR A 155 -7.82 -13.96 -12.22
CA TYR A 155 -6.75 -13.16 -11.62
C TYR A 155 -5.36 -13.60 -12.08
N GLU A 156 -5.15 -14.90 -12.29
CA GLU A 156 -3.87 -15.47 -12.68
C GLU A 156 -3.37 -14.89 -14.02
N ARG A 157 -4.29 -14.57 -14.96
CA ARG A 157 -3.93 -13.88 -16.22
C ARG A 157 -3.46 -12.44 -15.97
N LEU A 158 -4.05 -11.75 -14.99
CA LEU A 158 -3.70 -10.37 -14.65
C LEU A 158 -2.36 -10.26 -13.95
N GLU A 159 -2.05 -11.17 -13.01
CA GLU A 159 -0.75 -11.17 -12.33
C GLU A 159 0.40 -11.52 -13.30
N GLU A 160 0.19 -12.47 -14.22
CA GLU A 160 1.17 -12.84 -15.26
C GLU A 160 1.43 -11.65 -16.18
N PHE A 161 0.36 -10.99 -16.62
CA PHE A 161 0.44 -9.79 -17.43
C PHE A 161 1.23 -8.68 -16.72
N ALA A 162 0.89 -8.39 -15.46
CA ALA A 162 1.55 -7.36 -14.67
C ALA A 162 3.03 -7.67 -14.43
N PHE A 163 3.37 -8.93 -14.12
CA PHE A 163 4.75 -9.37 -13.93
C PHE A 163 5.58 -9.10 -15.20
N LEU A 164 5.09 -9.58 -16.36
CA LEU A 164 5.82 -9.49 -17.62
C LEU A 164 5.97 -8.05 -18.11
N VAL A 165 4.93 -7.22 -17.95
CA VAL A 165 5.01 -5.79 -18.26
C VAL A 165 6.01 -5.10 -17.34
N PHE A 166 5.94 -5.33 -16.03
CA PHE A 166 6.89 -4.75 -15.08
C PHE A 166 8.33 -5.11 -15.46
N LEU A 167 8.60 -6.40 -15.69
CA LEU A 167 9.92 -6.89 -16.06
C LEU A 167 10.39 -6.30 -17.39
N GLY A 168 9.53 -6.28 -18.41
CA GLY A 168 9.88 -5.80 -19.75
C GLY A 168 10.26 -4.31 -19.80
N PHE A 169 9.71 -3.52 -18.88
CA PHE A 169 10.05 -2.11 -18.74
C PHE A 169 11.13 -1.81 -17.70
N SER A 170 11.63 -2.82 -16.98
CA SER A 170 12.72 -2.63 -16.03
C SER A 170 14.05 -2.36 -16.73
N LYS A 171 14.78 -1.32 -16.32
CA LYS A 171 16.11 -1.04 -16.88
C LYS A 171 17.10 -2.18 -16.62
N GLU A 172 17.01 -2.82 -15.47
CA GLU A 172 17.90 -3.94 -15.11
C GLU A 172 17.68 -5.17 -16.00
N ALA A 173 16.42 -5.47 -16.32
CA ALA A 173 16.09 -6.51 -17.29
C ALA A 173 16.56 -6.13 -18.70
N GLN A 174 16.37 -4.87 -19.10
CA GLN A 174 16.82 -4.34 -20.41
C GLN A 174 18.34 -4.35 -20.59
N ASP A 175 19.10 -4.25 -19.50
CA ASP A 175 20.56 -4.33 -19.55
C ASP A 175 21.09 -5.78 -19.66
N THR A 176 20.24 -6.76 -19.33
CA THR A 176 20.64 -8.18 -19.25
C THR A 176 20.03 -9.03 -20.37
N ILE A 177 18.79 -8.74 -20.77
CA ILE A 177 18.02 -9.52 -21.73
C ILE A 177 18.10 -8.85 -23.12
N PRO A 178 18.36 -9.59 -24.21
CA PRO A 178 18.41 -9.02 -25.55
C PRO A 178 17.12 -8.27 -25.92
N GLU A 179 17.25 -7.11 -26.57
CA GLU A 179 16.14 -6.25 -26.95
C GLU A 179 15.07 -7.00 -27.77
N SER A 180 15.48 -7.85 -28.71
CA SER A 180 14.56 -8.66 -29.52
C SER A 180 13.74 -9.65 -28.69
N ALA A 181 14.33 -10.23 -27.64
CA ALA A 181 13.62 -11.15 -26.73
C ALA A 181 12.61 -10.40 -25.85
N LEU A 182 12.99 -9.24 -25.32
CA LEU A 182 12.07 -8.37 -24.57
C LEU A 182 10.92 -7.87 -25.43
N GLN A 183 11.19 -7.48 -26.67
CA GLN A 183 10.16 -7.08 -27.62
C GLN A 183 9.21 -8.24 -27.91
N GLN A 184 9.70 -9.45 -28.13
CA GLN A 184 8.86 -10.64 -28.35
C GLN A 184 7.97 -10.93 -27.13
N MET A 185 8.54 -10.88 -25.93
CA MET A 185 7.81 -11.04 -24.67
C MET A 185 6.71 -9.98 -24.51
N LEU A 186 7.05 -8.70 -24.72
CA LEU A 186 6.10 -7.58 -24.62
C LEU A 186 5.01 -7.67 -25.69
N MET A 187 5.34 -8.04 -26.93
CA MET A 187 4.34 -8.26 -27.98
C MET A 187 3.37 -9.39 -27.62
N LYS A 188 3.87 -10.48 -27.03
CA LYS A 188 3.05 -11.62 -26.62
C LYS A 188 2.11 -11.23 -25.47
N VAL A 189 2.62 -10.59 -24.41
CA VAL A 189 1.78 -10.19 -23.27
C VAL A 189 0.76 -9.11 -23.66
N LEU A 190 1.14 -8.11 -24.47
CA LEU A 190 0.25 -7.05 -24.94
C LEU A 190 -0.76 -7.54 -25.99
N SER A 191 -0.60 -8.76 -26.53
CA SER A 191 -1.60 -9.38 -27.40
C SER A 191 -2.84 -9.89 -26.64
N ASP A 192 -2.78 -9.99 -25.30
CA ASP A 192 -3.95 -10.24 -24.47
C ASP A 192 -4.84 -8.98 -24.40
N THR A 193 -5.66 -8.81 -25.44
CA THR A 193 -6.53 -7.65 -25.59
C THR A 193 -7.58 -7.51 -24.49
N GLU A 194 -7.98 -8.62 -23.84
CA GLU A 194 -8.96 -8.58 -22.77
C GLU A 194 -8.36 -7.94 -21.51
N VAL A 195 -7.19 -8.42 -21.10
CA VAL A 195 -6.45 -7.88 -19.95
C VAL A 195 -5.99 -6.46 -20.23
N LEU A 196 -5.40 -6.20 -21.40
CA LEU A 196 -4.96 -4.86 -21.77
C LEU A 196 -6.12 -3.86 -21.71
N ARG A 197 -7.29 -4.21 -22.27
CA ARG A 197 -8.48 -3.35 -22.21
C ARG A 197 -8.95 -3.10 -20.78
N LEU A 198 -8.93 -4.11 -19.91
CA LEU A 198 -9.34 -3.96 -18.50
C LEU A 198 -8.44 -3.00 -17.71
N LEU A 199 -7.16 -2.88 -18.10
CA LEU A 199 -6.15 -2.03 -17.50
C LEU A 199 -5.90 -0.73 -18.29
N SER A 200 -6.69 -0.47 -19.33
CA SER A 200 -6.57 0.71 -20.19
C SER A 200 -7.69 1.70 -19.96
N ILE A 201 -7.39 2.98 -20.18
CA ILE A 201 -8.37 4.06 -20.27
C ILE A 201 -8.09 4.92 -21.50
N GLU A 202 -9.13 5.36 -22.20
CA GLU A 202 -8.96 6.33 -23.28
C GLU A 202 -8.58 7.70 -22.72
N LYS A 203 -7.68 8.41 -23.41
CA LYS A 203 -7.17 9.71 -22.96
C LYS A 203 -8.28 10.73 -22.63
N GLU A 204 -9.31 10.84 -23.47
CA GLU A 204 -10.39 11.82 -23.22
C GLU A 204 -11.23 11.40 -22.00
N THR A 205 -11.52 10.11 -21.83
CA THR A 205 -12.17 9.58 -20.61
C THR A 205 -11.31 9.77 -19.36
N TYR A 206 -9.99 9.66 -19.47
CA TYR A 206 -9.07 9.97 -18.37
C TYR A 206 -9.24 11.43 -17.91
N LYS A 207 -9.27 12.37 -18.87
CA LYS A 207 -9.49 13.80 -18.56
C LYS A 207 -10.83 14.04 -17.87
N GLU A 208 -11.89 13.43 -18.38
CA GLU A 208 -13.24 13.53 -17.82
C GLU A 208 -13.29 13.00 -16.38
N GLN A 209 -12.71 11.82 -16.13
CA GLN A 209 -12.67 11.24 -14.78
C GLN A 209 -11.86 12.10 -13.80
N LEU A 210 -10.75 12.71 -14.24
CA LEU A 210 -9.97 13.63 -13.40
C LEU A 210 -10.78 14.88 -13.05
N SER A 211 -11.41 15.50 -14.05
CA SER A 211 -12.26 16.67 -13.89
C SER A 211 -13.39 16.40 -12.89
N VAL A 212 -14.06 15.24 -12.99
CA VAL A 212 -15.12 14.84 -12.05
C VAL A 212 -14.58 14.61 -10.63
N LEU A 213 -13.43 13.93 -10.49
CA LEU A 213 -12.87 13.59 -9.18
C LEU A 213 -12.42 14.84 -8.39
N TYR A 214 -11.89 15.84 -9.09
CA TYR A 214 -11.33 17.05 -8.48
C TYR A 214 -12.15 18.31 -8.70
N LYS A 215 -13.31 18.23 -9.37
CA LYS A 215 -14.17 19.39 -9.70
C LYS A 215 -13.38 20.50 -10.41
N ASP A 216 -12.54 20.10 -11.35
CA ASP A 216 -11.61 20.97 -12.09
C ASP A 216 -10.56 21.70 -11.23
N ASP A 217 -10.39 21.34 -9.96
CA ASP A 217 -9.33 21.88 -9.11
C ASP A 217 -8.02 21.12 -9.36
N ILE A 218 -7.11 21.80 -10.04
CA ILE A 218 -5.79 21.24 -10.38
C ILE A 218 -4.88 21.09 -9.16
N ILE A 219 -5.08 21.88 -8.10
CA ILE A 219 -4.28 21.81 -6.87
C ILE A 219 -4.62 20.53 -6.11
N ASP A 220 -5.90 20.22 -5.99
CA ASP A 220 -6.38 18.99 -5.34
C ASP A 220 -5.86 17.71 -6.03
N GLN A 221 -5.53 17.79 -7.32
CA GLN A 221 -4.96 16.68 -8.08
C GLN A 221 -3.52 16.35 -7.65
N TYR A 222 -2.74 17.32 -7.17
CA TYR A 222 -1.30 17.16 -6.90
C TYR A 222 -1.03 16.03 -5.89
N TYR A 223 -1.72 16.08 -4.74
CA TYR A 223 -1.63 15.04 -3.71
C TYR A 223 -2.67 13.92 -3.87
N GLY A 224 -3.68 14.14 -4.72
CA GLY A 224 -4.82 13.27 -4.92
C GLY A 224 -4.49 11.88 -5.50
N LEU A 225 -5.51 11.01 -5.53
CA LEU A 225 -5.49 9.74 -6.25
C LEU A 225 -5.27 9.96 -7.75
N LYS A 226 -4.26 9.29 -8.30
CA LYS A 226 -3.96 9.38 -9.72
C LYS A 226 -4.65 8.23 -10.45
N ILE A 227 -5.40 8.53 -11.50
CA ILE A 227 -6.20 7.54 -12.27
C ILE A 227 -5.33 6.42 -12.84
N GLN A 228 -4.07 6.71 -13.11
CA GLN A 228 -3.05 5.75 -13.54
C GLN A 228 -2.80 4.58 -12.57
N TYR A 229 -3.21 4.67 -11.30
CA TYR A 229 -3.21 3.52 -10.37
C TYR A 229 -4.29 2.49 -10.73
N LEU A 230 -5.38 2.92 -11.36
CA LEU A 230 -6.45 2.05 -11.86
C LEU A 230 -6.19 1.62 -13.31
N TYR A 231 -5.65 2.53 -14.11
CA TYR A 231 -5.45 2.38 -15.55
C TYR A 231 -4.03 2.82 -15.96
N PRO A 232 -3.03 1.94 -15.81
CA PRO A 232 -1.63 2.24 -16.13
C PRO A 232 -1.39 2.44 -17.64
N PHE A 233 -2.31 1.96 -18.48
CA PHE A 233 -2.28 2.14 -19.93
C PHE A 233 -3.24 3.23 -20.37
N ILE A 234 -2.75 4.17 -21.16
CA ILE A 234 -3.56 5.26 -21.72
C ILE A 234 -3.64 5.06 -23.22
N SER A 235 -4.86 4.79 -23.71
CA SER A 235 -5.11 4.61 -25.13
C SER A 235 -5.25 5.97 -25.81
N GLY A 236 -4.37 6.22 -26.79
CA GLY A 236 -4.45 7.31 -27.74
C GLY A 236 -5.01 6.85 -29.08
N LYS A 237 -5.02 7.74 -30.08
CA LYS A 237 -5.54 7.42 -31.43
C LYS A 237 -4.70 6.38 -32.17
N SER A 238 -3.38 6.41 -31.96
CA SER A 238 -2.42 5.60 -32.72
C SER A 238 -1.55 4.70 -31.83
N PHE A 239 -1.43 5.04 -30.55
CA PHE A 239 -0.55 4.37 -29.60
C PHE A 239 -1.25 4.19 -28.25
N THR A 240 -0.87 3.15 -27.54
CA THR A 240 -1.18 2.97 -26.13
C THR A 240 0.07 3.27 -25.33
N TYR A 241 0.01 4.26 -24.44
CA TYR A 241 1.14 4.68 -23.63
C TYR A 241 1.11 3.98 -22.27
N VAL A 242 2.29 3.72 -21.72
CA VAL A 242 2.47 3.22 -20.34
C VAL A 242 3.49 4.12 -19.62
N PRO A 243 3.07 5.32 -19.14
CA PRO A 243 4.00 6.33 -18.64
C PRO A 243 4.75 5.89 -17.38
N SER A 244 4.09 5.10 -16.53
CA SER A 244 4.63 4.57 -15.29
C SER A 244 4.41 3.06 -15.26
N PRO A 245 5.24 2.25 -15.96
CA PRO A 245 5.03 0.80 -16.08
C PRO A 245 4.93 0.08 -14.74
N TYR A 246 5.61 0.56 -13.70
CA TYR A 246 5.51 -0.02 -12.36
C TYR A 246 4.09 0.02 -11.77
N LEU A 247 3.22 0.94 -12.20
CA LEU A 247 1.83 1.01 -11.73
C LEU A 247 0.97 -0.15 -12.21
N VAL A 248 1.42 -0.95 -13.18
CA VAL A 248 0.71 -2.18 -13.58
C VAL A 248 0.50 -3.12 -12.40
N VAL A 249 1.47 -3.17 -11.47
CA VAL A 249 1.36 -3.98 -10.27
C VAL A 249 0.24 -3.42 -9.38
N ASN A 250 0.24 -2.12 -9.08
CA ASN A 250 -0.82 -1.46 -8.29
C ASN A 250 -2.22 -1.67 -8.90
N ALA A 251 -2.31 -1.62 -10.22
CA ALA A 251 -3.56 -1.78 -10.96
C ALA A 251 -4.18 -3.17 -10.82
N VAL A 252 -3.36 -4.21 -10.63
CA VAL A 252 -3.81 -5.59 -10.39
C VAL A 252 -3.79 -5.99 -8.91
N THR A 253 -3.52 -5.06 -7.99
CA THR A 253 -3.39 -5.35 -6.55
C THR A 253 -4.36 -4.49 -5.73
N GLU A 254 -3.91 -3.51 -4.93
CA GLU A 254 -4.78 -2.68 -4.07
C GLU A 254 -5.89 -2.01 -4.90
N SER A 255 -5.51 -1.47 -6.07
CA SER A 255 -6.45 -0.76 -6.92
C SER A 255 -7.49 -1.72 -7.51
N MET A 256 -7.11 -2.98 -7.77
CA MET A 256 -8.05 -4.02 -8.19
C MET A 256 -9.01 -4.39 -7.06
N LEU A 257 -8.51 -4.52 -5.82
CA LEU A 257 -9.37 -4.82 -4.67
C LEU A 257 -10.41 -3.71 -4.46
N ASN A 258 -9.98 -2.46 -4.58
CA ASN A 258 -10.88 -1.30 -4.50
C ASN A 258 -11.89 -1.29 -5.65
N ARG A 259 -11.51 -1.68 -6.88
CA ARG A 259 -12.44 -1.83 -8.02
C ARG A 259 -13.47 -2.93 -7.80
N ILE A 260 -13.06 -4.10 -7.29
CA ILE A 260 -13.93 -5.26 -7.04
C ILE A 260 -14.95 -4.96 -5.94
N THR A 261 -14.52 -4.22 -4.91
CA THR A 261 -15.32 -3.89 -3.74
C THR A 261 -16.04 -2.54 -3.85
N PHE A 262 -15.91 -1.84 -4.98
CA PHE A 262 -16.52 -0.54 -5.19
C PHE A 262 -18.04 -0.60 -5.02
N HIS A 263 -18.58 0.17 -4.07
CA HIS A 263 -19.98 0.14 -3.64
C HIS A 263 -20.50 -1.21 -3.11
N ASP A 264 -19.61 -2.15 -2.77
CA ASP A 264 -19.96 -3.49 -2.28
C ASP A 264 -19.39 -3.72 -0.87
N ASN A 265 -19.95 -3.00 0.11
CA ASN A 265 -19.53 -3.10 1.51
C ASN A 265 -19.75 -4.50 2.09
N LYS A 266 -20.67 -5.29 1.52
CA LYS A 266 -20.89 -6.68 1.95
C LYS A 266 -19.70 -7.54 1.54
N LEU A 267 -19.27 -7.46 0.28
CA LEU A 267 -18.09 -8.16 -0.20
C LEU A 267 -16.83 -7.68 0.53
N ARG A 268 -16.66 -6.38 0.76
CA ARG A 268 -15.50 -5.84 1.50
C ARG A 268 -15.39 -6.45 2.90
N ARG A 269 -16.50 -6.56 3.63
CA ARG A 269 -16.53 -7.21 4.95
C ARG A 269 -16.26 -8.70 4.87
N ALA A 270 -16.83 -9.39 3.88
CA ALA A 270 -16.56 -10.82 3.67
C ALA A 270 -15.09 -11.09 3.34
N ILE A 271 -14.45 -10.25 2.53
CA ILE A 271 -13.00 -10.34 2.26
C ILE A 271 -12.20 -10.13 3.54
N GLY A 272 -12.56 -9.12 4.35
CA GLY A 272 -11.93 -8.92 5.66
C GLY A 272 -11.99 -10.19 6.51
N LYS A 273 -13.20 -10.71 6.71
CA LYS A 273 -13.45 -11.85 7.60
C LYS A 273 -12.89 -13.18 7.10
N GLU A 274 -13.19 -13.53 5.85
CA GLU A 274 -12.90 -14.86 5.33
C GLU A 274 -11.49 -14.98 4.74
N VAL A 275 -10.97 -13.87 4.20
CA VAL A 275 -9.76 -13.90 3.37
C VAL A 275 -8.56 -13.31 4.09
N ILE A 276 -8.67 -12.10 4.65
CA ILE A 276 -7.53 -11.40 5.26
C ILE A 276 -7.13 -12.07 6.58
N GLU A 277 -8.10 -12.42 7.43
CA GLU A 277 -7.84 -13.15 8.68
C GLU A 277 -7.17 -14.50 8.39
N LYS A 278 -7.69 -15.25 7.41
CA LYS A 278 -7.16 -16.56 7.04
C LYS A 278 -5.79 -16.47 6.38
N TYR A 279 -5.56 -15.45 5.55
CA TYR A 279 -4.24 -15.16 4.99
C TYR A 279 -3.20 -14.92 6.08
N LEU A 280 -3.53 -14.05 7.05
CA LEU A 280 -2.62 -13.76 8.16
C LEU A 280 -2.32 -15.01 8.98
N TYR A 281 -3.35 -15.81 9.30
CA TYR A 281 -3.17 -17.09 9.97
C TYR A 281 -2.20 -18.00 9.20
N ASP A 282 -2.42 -18.18 7.89
CA ASP A 282 -1.65 -19.14 7.08
C ASP A 282 -0.18 -18.75 6.93
N ILE A 283 0.14 -17.45 6.86
CA ILE A 283 1.54 -17.01 6.79
C ILE A 283 2.22 -17.08 8.16
N VAL A 284 1.52 -16.76 9.25
CA VAL A 284 2.07 -16.80 10.62
C VAL A 284 2.31 -18.24 11.07
N GLU A 285 1.39 -19.17 10.77
CA GLU A 285 1.50 -20.60 11.11
C GLU A 285 2.77 -21.26 10.56
N GLN A 286 3.34 -20.71 9.48
CA GLN A 286 4.52 -21.24 8.82
C GLN A 286 5.85 -20.68 9.32
N LEU A 287 5.83 -19.77 10.28
CA LEU A 287 7.06 -19.32 10.92
C LEU A 287 7.65 -20.44 11.79
N ASP A 288 8.95 -20.69 11.63
CA ASP A 288 9.65 -21.73 12.41
C ASP A 288 9.65 -21.45 13.91
N THR A 289 9.52 -20.18 14.31
CA THR A 289 9.49 -19.76 15.72
C THR A 289 8.12 -19.92 16.37
N VAL A 290 7.04 -20.10 15.59
CA VAL A 290 5.69 -20.23 16.11
C VAL A 290 5.49 -21.63 16.70
N THR A 291 5.20 -21.66 18.00
CA THR A 291 5.01 -22.88 18.80
C THR A 291 3.54 -23.26 18.97
N TRP A 292 2.64 -22.30 18.82
CA TRP A 292 1.19 -22.50 18.83
C TRP A 292 0.49 -21.32 18.16
N ILE A 293 -0.62 -21.59 17.49
CA ILE A 293 -1.45 -20.58 16.84
C ILE A 293 -2.91 -21.00 16.91
N THR A 294 -3.82 -20.04 16.98
CA THR A 294 -5.26 -20.26 16.87
C THR A 294 -5.91 -19.19 16.00
N PRO A 295 -6.95 -19.54 15.21
CA PRO A 295 -7.87 -18.53 14.68
C PRO A 295 -8.75 -17.98 15.82
N GLU A 296 -9.60 -17.02 15.48
CA GLU A 296 -10.60 -16.41 16.36
C GLU A 296 -11.41 -17.47 17.15
N LEU A 297 -11.48 -17.27 18.47
CA LEU A 297 -12.21 -18.13 19.40
C LEU A 297 -13.43 -17.40 19.96
N SER A 298 -14.54 -18.12 20.11
CA SER A 298 -15.71 -17.61 20.82
C SER A 298 -15.62 -17.88 22.32
N TYR A 299 -15.94 -16.88 23.12
CA TYR A 299 -16.03 -16.98 24.58
C TYR A 299 -17.23 -16.17 25.10
N SER A 300 -17.45 -16.14 26.42
CA SER A 300 -18.59 -15.43 26.99
C SER A 300 -18.20 -14.62 28.23
N ILE A 301 -18.68 -13.38 28.29
CA ILE A 301 -18.62 -12.53 29.46
C ILE A 301 -20.06 -12.38 29.97
N GLY A 302 -20.40 -13.11 31.03
CA GLY A 302 -21.78 -13.20 31.51
C GLY A 302 -22.70 -13.82 30.45
N LYS A 303 -23.60 -13.01 29.86
CA LYS A 303 -24.53 -13.45 28.80
C LYS A 303 -24.06 -13.06 27.40
N ASP A 304 -23.06 -12.21 27.30
CA ASP A 304 -22.59 -11.68 26.03
C ASP A 304 -21.62 -12.66 25.39
N LYS A 305 -21.86 -12.98 24.12
CA LYS A 305 -20.93 -13.75 23.31
C LYS A 305 -19.90 -12.81 22.73
N CYS A 306 -18.63 -13.13 22.97
CA CYS A 306 -17.49 -12.37 22.51
C CYS A 306 -16.63 -13.24 21.60
N LEU A 307 -15.74 -12.57 20.86
CA LEU A 307 -14.73 -13.16 20.00
C LEU A 307 -13.37 -12.61 20.42
N THR A 308 -12.35 -13.45 20.36
CA THR A 308 -10.95 -13.03 20.59
C THR A 308 -10.46 -12.18 19.41
N SER A 309 -9.18 -11.77 19.44
CA SER A 309 -8.50 -11.29 18.23
C SER A 309 -8.52 -12.35 17.13
N ASP A 310 -8.45 -11.89 15.88
CA ASP A 310 -8.59 -12.71 14.66
C ASP A 310 -7.57 -13.85 14.59
N VAL A 311 -6.31 -13.57 14.97
CA VAL A 311 -5.24 -14.55 15.06
C VAL A 311 -4.47 -14.35 16.37
N ILE A 312 -4.20 -15.43 17.10
CA ILE A 312 -3.32 -15.41 18.27
C ILE A 312 -2.22 -16.44 18.04
N ALA A 313 -0.97 -16.01 18.08
CA ALA A 313 0.19 -16.87 17.88
C ALA A 313 1.19 -16.72 19.02
N SER A 314 1.84 -17.81 19.40
CA SER A 314 2.85 -17.82 20.44
C SER A 314 4.19 -18.32 19.95
N GLU A 315 5.25 -17.65 20.38
CA GLU A 315 6.64 -18.04 20.18
C GLU A 315 7.24 -18.28 21.56
N GLU A 316 7.46 -19.55 21.90
CA GLU A 316 7.84 -19.99 23.24
C GLU A 316 6.92 -19.42 24.34
N ASP A 317 7.44 -18.59 25.24
CA ASP A 317 6.79 -17.97 26.39
C ASP A 317 6.08 -16.66 26.08
N LYS A 318 6.04 -16.22 24.83
CA LYS A 318 5.41 -14.96 24.41
C LYS A 318 4.24 -15.20 23.47
N VAL A 319 3.30 -14.26 23.46
CA VAL A 319 2.09 -14.35 22.63
C VAL A 319 1.76 -13.01 21.99
N ILE A 320 1.33 -13.06 20.73
CA ILE A 320 0.94 -11.91 19.93
C ILE A 320 -0.52 -12.06 19.53
N PHE A 321 -1.31 -11.03 19.82
CA PHE A 321 -2.71 -10.87 19.44
C PHE A 321 -2.79 -10.01 18.19
N TYR A 322 -3.23 -10.58 17.07
CA TYR A 322 -3.40 -9.87 15.81
C TYR A 322 -4.88 -9.59 15.54
N ASP A 323 -5.23 -8.32 15.34
CA ASP A 323 -6.58 -7.88 15.01
C ASP A 323 -6.54 -7.16 13.66
N THR A 324 -7.15 -7.76 12.64
CA THR A 324 -7.07 -7.30 11.26
C THR A 324 -8.15 -6.27 10.93
N LYS A 325 -7.79 -5.29 10.11
CA LYS A 325 -8.67 -4.21 9.67
C LYS A 325 -8.56 -4.03 8.17
N ALA A 326 -9.65 -4.31 7.46
CA ALA A 326 -9.77 -4.07 6.01
C ALA A 326 -9.93 -2.57 5.65
N ILE A 327 -9.28 -1.68 6.42
CA ILE A 327 -9.31 -0.22 6.25
C ILE A 327 -8.41 0.17 5.09
N THR A 328 -8.88 1.15 4.31
CA THR A 328 -8.09 1.88 3.30
C THR A 328 -8.14 3.37 3.60
N PRO A 329 -7.02 4.09 3.44
CA PRO A 329 -6.97 5.53 3.70
C PRO A 329 -7.99 6.31 2.88
N SER A 330 -8.64 7.28 3.50
CA SER A 330 -9.58 8.16 2.81
C SER A 330 -8.88 9.08 1.81
N LEU A 331 -9.53 9.32 0.66
CA LEU A 331 -9.05 10.29 -0.33
C LEU A 331 -8.95 11.70 0.23
N LYS A 332 -9.72 12.03 1.27
CA LYS A 332 -9.73 13.37 1.87
C LYS A 332 -8.48 13.67 2.69
N LEU A 333 -7.75 12.64 3.16
CA LEU A 333 -6.45 12.83 3.81
C LEU A 333 -5.47 13.55 2.88
N ARG A 334 -5.51 13.22 1.59
CA ARG A 334 -4.68 13.84 0.55
C ARG A 334 -5.01 15.32 0.30
N LYS A 335 -6.12 15.80 0.86
CA LYS A 335 -6.57 17.20 0.79
C LYS A 335 -6.39 17.94 2.11
N PHE A 336 -5.62 17.38 3.06
CA PHE A 336 -5.40 17.97 4.38
C PHE A 336 -6.70 18.22 5.17
N ASP A 337 -7.73 17.39 4.95
CA ASP A 337 -8.99 17.50 5.67
C ASP A 337 -8.80 17.12 7.14
N LYS A 338 -8.78 18.12 8.02
CA LYS A 338 -8.57 17.94 9.47
C LYS A 338 -9.64 17.05 10.12
N THR A 339 -10.87 17.09 9.62
CA THR A 339 -11.95 16.26 10.19
C THR A 339 -11.72 14.81 9.84
N GLU A 340 -11.30 14.53 8.61
CA GLU A 340 -10.97 13.16 8.20
C GLU A 340 -9.74 12.63 8.95
N ILE A 341 -8.70 13.44 9.11
CA ILE A 341 -7.49 13.06 9.87
C ILE A 341 -7.86 12.67 11.31
N GLU A 342 -8.69 13.47 11.98
CA GLU A 342 -9.16 13.18 13.34
C GLU A 342 -10.05 11.93 13.40
N ASN A 343 -10.88 11.68 12.37
CA ASN A 343 -11.68 10.47 12.28
C ASN A 343 -10.79 9.23 12.16
N ASP A 344 -9.75 9.25 11.31
CA ASP A 344 -8.83 8.11 11.16
C ASP A 344 -7.99 7.88 12.44
N ILE A 345 -7.56 8.96 13.13
CA ILE A 345 -6.93 8.85 14.46
C ILE A 345 -7.87 8.14 15.44
N LYS A 346 -9.15 8.53 15.44
CA LYS A 346 -10.16 7.92 16.32
C LYS A 346 -10.39 6.44 15.99
N ILE A 347 -10.47 6.07 14.71
CA ILE A 347 -10.65 4.68 14.29
C ILE A 347 -9.47 3.83 14.78
N TYR A 348 -8.23 4.25 14.53
CA TYR A 348 -7.05 3.52 15.01
C TYR A 348 -6.98 3.46 16.54
N ALA A 349 -7.43 4.51 17.24
CA ALA A 349 -7.51 4.49 18.69
C ALA A 349 -8.52 3.45 19.20
N GLU A 350 -9.70 3.35 18.58
CA GLU A 350 -10.70 2.33 18.90
C GLU A 350 -10.18 0.90 18.64
N ASP A 351 -9.39 0.70 17.58
CA ASP A 351 -8.76 -0.59 17.28
C ASP A 351 -7.67 -0.97 18.32
N VAL A 352 -6.85 -0.01 18.76
CA VAL A 352 -5.89 -0.22 19.86
C VAL A 352 -6.61 -0.60 21.14
N ILE A 353 -7.73 0.06 21.44
CA ILE A 353 -8.58 -0.23 22.61
C ILE A 353 -9.15 -1.64 22.53
N GLN A 354 -9.61 -2.08 21.36
CA GLN A 354 -10.13 -3.43 21.16
C GLN A 354 -9.09 -4.47 21.57
N ILE A 355 -7.84 -4.34 21.11
CA ILE A 355 -6.76 -5.26 21.48
C ILE A 355 -6.45 -5.20 22.98
N TYR A 356 -6.33 -4.00 23.55
CA TYR A 356 -6.10 -3.85 24.99
C TYR A 356 -7.19 -4.57 25.81
N LYS A 357 -8.46 -4.40 25.45
CA LYS A 357 -9.58 -5.08 26.10
C LYS A 357 -9.51 -6.60 25.92
N GLN A 358 -9.08 -7.11 24.76
CA GLN A 358 -8.89 -8.55 24.57
C GLN A 358 -7.80 -9.11 25.47
N ILE A 359 -6.66 -8.43 25.58
CA ILE A 359 -5.58 -8.81 26.50
C ILE A 359 -6.07 -8.81 27.95
N ARG A 360 -6.79 -7.77 28.38
CA ARG A 360 -7.39 -7.70 29.72
C ARG A 360 -8.40 -8.83 29.94
N ASN A 361 -9.19 -9.18 28.93
CA ASN A 361 -10.15 -10.26 29.04
C ASN A 361 -9.49 -11.63 29.25
N TYR A 362 -8.37 -11.86 28.56
CA TYR A 362 -7.53 -13.04 28.78
C TYR A 362 -6.97 -13.06 30.21
N LEU A 363 -6.35 -11.96 30.65
CA LEU A 363 -5.76 -11.84 32.00
C LEU A 363 -6.80 -12.01 33.12
N ASN A 364 -8.05 -11.64 32.86
CA ASN A 364 -9.18 -11.85 33.78
C ASN A 364 -9.76 -13.28 33.74
N GLY A 365 -9.23 -14.16 32.89
CA GLY A 365 -9.63 -15.56 32.79
C GLY A 365 -10.94 -15.81 32.04
N PHE A 366 -11.42 -14.88 31.20
CA PHE A 366 -12.64 -15.08 30.42
C PHE A 366 -12.48 -16.12 29.29
N TYR A 367 -11.25 -16.35 28.84
CA TYR A 367 -10.88 -17.43 27.95
C TYR A 367 -9.46 -17.90 28.26
N LYS A 368 -9.09 -19.06 27.73
CA LYS A 368 -7.78 -19.68 27.94
C LYS A 368 -7.08 -19.88 26.61
N LEU A 369 -5.76 -19.77 26.64
CA LEU A 369 -4.87 -20.13 25.53
C LEU A 369 -4.26 -21.52 25.78
N ASN A 370 -3.26 -21.90 24.99
CA ASN A 370 -2.49 -23.13 25.17
C ASN A 370 -1.78 -23.22 26.53
N LYS A 371 -1.39 -22.08 27.11
CA LYS A 371 -0.78 -21.98 28.44
C LYS A 371 -1.02 -20.59 29.04
N ASP A 372 -0.58 -20.40 30.28
CA ASP A 372 -0.59 -19.11 30.94
C ASP A 372 0.62 -18.26 30.47
N TYR A 373 0.39 -16.96 30.29
CA TYR A 373 1.35 -15.98 29.80
C TYR A 373 1.41 -14.81 30.77
N SER A 374 2.61 -14.31 31.05
CA SER A 374 2.80 -13.13 31.91
C SER A 374 2.35 -11.87 31.16
N PRO A 375 1.79 -10.84 31.84
CA PRO A 375 1.34 -9.60 31.20
C PRO A 375 2.39 -8.94 30.28
N GLU A 376 3.65 -8.93 30.71
CA GLU A 376 4.81 -8.39 29.98
C GLU A 376 5.20 -9.18 28.72
N ASP A 377 4.71 -10.42 28.59
CA ASP A 377 5.00 -11.32 27.47
C ASP A 377 3.84 -11.36 26.44
N ILE A 378 2.84 -10.49 26.62
CA ILE A 378 1.68 -10.38 25.74
C ILE A 378 1.82 -9.11 24.89
N PHE A 379 1.77 -9.27 23.58
CA PHE A 379 1.83 -8.20 22.60
C PHE A 379 0.53 -8.13 21.80
N GLY A 380 0.27 -6.94 21.26
CA GLY A 380 -0.90 -6.67 20.43
C GLY A 380 -0.51 -5.99 19.11
N ILE A 381 -1.10 -6.42 18.00
CA ILE A 381 -0.91 -5.79 16.70
C ILE A 381 -2.26 -5.54 16.04
N VAL A 382 -2.59 -4.26 15.85
CA VAL A 382 -3.64 -3.83 14.91
C VAL A 382 -3.04 -3.92 13.51
N VAL A 383 -3.52 -4.90 12.73
CA VAL A 383 -3.06 -5.17 11.37
C VAL A 383 -3.95 -4.41 10.39
N VAL A 384 -3.47 -3.28 9.86
CA VAL A 384 -4.22 -2.51 8.86
C VAL A 384 -3.85 -2.97 7.45
N LEU A 385 -4.83 -3.15 6.57
CA LEU A 385 -4.55 -3.54 5.18
C LEU A 385 -3.72 -2.47 4.46
N GLU A 386 -4.15 -1.21 4.55
CA GLU A 386 -3.41 -0.04 4.09
C GLU A 386 -3.38 1.02 5.20
N ASP A 387 -2.20 1.57 5.45
CA ASP A 387 -1.97 2.53 6.54
C ASP A 387 -2.27 3.96 6.10
N ALA A 388 -3.07 4.67 6.89
CA ALA A 388 -3.36 6.09 6.72
C ALA A 388 -2.18 6.98 7.15
N VAL A 389 -1.21 6.41 7.89
CA VAL A 389 0.01 7.08 8.35
C VAL A 389 -0.30 8.33 9.18
N VAL A 390 -1.42 8.30 9.92
CA VAL A 390 -1.76 9.31 10.92
C VAL A 390 -0.84 9.19 12.14
N SER A 391 -0.65 10.29 12.86
CA SER A 391 0.25 10.37 14.00
C SER A 391 0.00 9.25 15.04
N ARG A 392 0.96 8.34 15.18
CA ARG A 392 0.91 7.27 16.18
C ARG A 392 0.77 7.81 17.60
N LYS A 393 1.49 8.88 17.91
CA LYS A 393 1.37 9.56 19.21
C LYS A 393 -0.07 10.01 19.49
N LYS A 394 -0.70 10.69 18.54
CA LYS A 394 -2.11 11.13 18.68
C LYS A 394 -3.08 9.95 18.79
N VAL A 395 -2.82 8.86 18.08
CA VAL A 395 -3.62 7.61 18.19
C VAL A 395 -3.59 7.06 19.61
N TYR A 396 -2.42 6.89 20.22
CA TYR A 396 -2.32 6.35 21.59
C TYR A 396 -2.84 7.33 22.65
N GLU A 397 -2.60 8.63 22.48
CA GLU A 397 -3.20 9.67 23.35
C GLU A 397 -4.73 9.60 23.28
N LYS A 398 -5.30 9.48 22.08
CA LYS A 398 -6.74 9.35 21.88
C LYS A 398 -7.30 8.05 22.47
N ALA A 399 -6.57 6.94 22.34
CA ALA A 399 -6.96 5.65 22.92
C ALA A 399 -7.08 5.76 24.44
N TYR A 400 -6.10 6.40 25.08
CA TYR A 400 -6.11 6.66 26.51
C TYR A 400 -7.28 7.58 26.92
N GLU A 401 -7.51 8.67 26.18
CA GLU A 401 -8.64 9.60 26.43
C GLU A 401 -10.01 8.93 26.36
N ILE A 402 -10.19 7.98 25.45
CA ILE A 402 -11.44 7.23 25.31
C ILE A 402 -11.59 6.25 26.48
N LEU A 403 -10.56 5.46 26.79
CA LEU A 403 -10.60 4.50 27.88
C LEU A 403 -10.79 5.14 29.25
N GLN A 404 -10.16 6.29 29.52
CA GLN A 404 -10.28 7.00 30.81
C GLN A 404 -11.73 7.42 31.13
N LYS A 405 -12.61 7.49 30.11
CA LYS A 405 -14.04 7.79 30.30
C LYS A 405 -14.83 6.56 30.76
N GLU A 406 -14.33 5.36 30.50
CA GLU A 406 -14.97 4.08 30.81
C GLU A 406 -14.41 3.46 32.09
N GLU A 407 -13.10 3.60 32.33
CA GLU A 407 -12.41 3.02 33.48
C GLU A 407 -11.25 3.91 33.97
N THR A 408 -10.85 3.73 35.23
CA THR A 408 -9.70 4.45 35.79
C THR A 408 -8.41 3.75 35.33
N LEU A 409 -7.70 4.33 34.37
CA LEU A 409 -6.39 3.85 33.97
C LEU A 409 -5.27 4.47 34.81
N SER A 410 -4.21 3.69 35.01
CA SER A 410 -2.95 4.14 35.59
C SER A 410 -1.96 4.60 34.52
N GLU A 411 -0.88 5.27 34.92
CA GLU A 411 0.24 5.54 34.01
C GLU A 411 0.93 4.24 33.54
N GLU A 412 0.86 3.16 34.32
CA GLU A 412 1.37 1.84 33.91
C GLU A 412 0.54 1.28 32.74
N ASP A 413 -0.79 1.43 32.76
CA ASP A 413 -1.66 1.03 31.65
C ASP A 413 -1.34 1.82 30.38
N LYS A 414 -1.12 3.13 30.52
CA LYS A 414 -0.72 3.99 29.40
C LYS A 414 0.62 3.55 28.81
N CYS A 415 1.63 3.32 29.64
CA CYS A 415 2.92 2.81 29.21
C CYS A 415 2.79 1.46 28.53
N TYR A 416 1.97 0.55 29.08
CA TYR A 416 1.72 -0.76 28.50
C TYR A 416 1.10 -0.66 27.10
N ILE A 417 0.02 0.11 26.94
CA ILE A 417 -0.63 0.34 25.64
C ILE A 417 0.38 0.87 24.62
N CYS A 418 1.15 1.89 24.97
CA CYS A 418 2.12 2.49 24.05
C CYS A 418 3.30 1.57 23.73
N SER A 419 3.73 0.68 24.64
CA SER A 419 4.91 -0.17 24.43
C SER A 419 4.59 -1.54 23.81
N HIS A 420 3.45 -2.15 24.15
CA HIS A 420 3.10 -3.54 23.78
C HIS A 420 2.06 -3.65 22.67
N ILE A 421 1.29 -2.60 22.38
CA ILE A 421 0.28 -2.60 21.31
C ILE A 421 0.74 -1.72 20.16
N LYS A 422 0.73 -2.26 18.94
CA LYS A 422 1.25 -1.58 17.74
C LYS A 422 0.24 -1.56 16.62
N VAL A 423 0.24 -0.48 15.84
CA VAL A 423 -0.52 -0.39 14.58
C VAL A 423 0.45 -0.59 13.42
N MET A 424 0.27 -1.67 12.66
CA MET A 424 1.19 -2.04 11.58
C MET A 424 0.43 -2.35 10.29
N PRO A 425 0.90 -1.87 9.13
CA PRO A 425 0.36 -2.33 7.86
C PRO A 425 0.69 -3.81 7.64
N LEU A 426 -0.25 -4.56 7.06
CA LEU A 426 -0.06 -5.97 6.68
C LEU A 426 1.22 -6.17 5.85
N ARG A 427 1.54 -5.21 4.97
CA ARG A 427 2.78 -5.24 4.19
C ARG A 427 4.06 -5.26 5.05
N ALA A 428 4.09 -4.56 6.18
CA ALA A 428 5.26 -4.57 7.07
C ALA A 428 5.39 -5.90 7.82
N ILE A 429 4.27 -6.58 8.08
CA ILE A 429 4.26 -7.94 8.64
C ILE A 429 4.77 -8.92 7.57
N GLU A 430 4.27 -8.82 6.34
CA GLU A 430 4.68 -9.63 5.20
C GLU A 430 6.19 -9.55 4.91
N SER A 431 6.79 -8.35 4.97
CA SER A 431 8.21 -8.19 4.67
C SER A 431 9.11 -9.03 5.57
N MET A 432 8.66 -9.31 6.80
CA MET A 432 9.37 -10.18 7.75
C MET A 432 8.91 -11.63 7.62
N ILE A 433 7.60 -11.88 7.72
CA ILE A 433 7.06 -13.24 7.81
C ILE A 433 7.34 -14.04 6.53
N LEU A 434 7.23 -13.43 5.35
CA LEU A 434 7.49 -14.13 4.10
C LEU A 434 8.95 -14.56 3.96
N GLN A 435 9.86 -13.91 4.69
CA GLN A 435 11.28 -14.26 4.82
C GLN A 435 11.56 -15.07 6.10
N ASN A 436 10.57 -15.80 6.61
CA ASN A 436 10.67 -16.63 7.80
C ASN A 436 11.30 -15.89 9.00
N THR A 437 10.93 -14.61 9.16
CA THR A 437 11.48 -13.72 10.20
C THR A 437 10.35 -13.32 11.16
N SER A 438 10.55 -13.60 12.44
CA SER A 438 9.62 -13.22 13.50
C SER A 438 9.64 -11.71 13.76
N LEU A 439 8.46 -11.15 14.04
CA LEU A 439 8.26 -9.77 14.51
C LEU A 439 8.67 -9.58 15.98
N LEU A 440 8.65 -10.66 16.77
CA LEU A 440 8.79 -10.61 18.22
C LEU A 440 10.07 -9.90 18.70
N PRO A 441 11.26 -10.14 18.11
CA PRO A 441 12.48 -9.43 18.51
C PRO A 441 12.36 -7.90 18.43
N GLU A 442 11.71 -7.37 17.38
CA GLU A 442 11.53 -5.92 17.23
C GLU A 442 10.48 -5.37 18.19
N LEU A 443 9.42 -6.14 18.48
CA LEU A 443 8.44 -5.77 19.51
C LEU A 443 9.09 -5.69 20.90
N GLN A 444 10.01 -6.59 21.22
CA GLN A 444 10.74 -6.58 22.48
C GLN A 444 11.76 -5.44 22.56
N ALA A 445 12.49 -5.17 21.46
CA ALA A 445 13.56 -4.18 21.41
C ALA A 445 13.08 -2.75 21.73
N GLN A 446 11.81 -2.44 21.51
CA GLN A 446 11.23 -1.11 21.77
C GLN A 446 10.61 -0.93 23.16
N LEU A 447 10.41 -2.00 23.94
CA LEU A 447 9.62 -1.94 25.19
C LEU A 447 10.12 -0.84 26.14
N ASN A 448 11.44 -0.74 26.28
CA ASN A 448 12.10 0.20 27.20
C ASN A 448 12.64 1.47 26.49
N ILE A 449 12.19 1.75 25.26
CA ILE A 449 12.64 2.89 24.46
C ILE A 449 11.41 3.73 24.07
N PRO A 450 10.95 4.65 24.94
CA PRO A 450 9.73 5.44 24.70
C PRO A 450 9.70 6.21 23.38
N GLU A 451 10.86 6.61 22.87
CA GLU A 451 11.01 7.31 21.60
C GLU A 451 10.58 6.45 20.41
N ARG A 452 10.70 5.11 20.53
CA ARG A 452 10.34 4.15 19.48
C ARG A 452 8.88 3.67 19.57
N TRP A 453 8.14 4.02 20.62
CA TRP A 453 6.75 3.56 20.79
C TRP A 453 5.80 4.05 19.69
N TYR A 454 6.20 5.12 19.01
CA TYR A 454 5.42 5.80 17.98
C TYR A 454 5.97 5.55 16.57
N ASP A 455 6.91 4.61 16.40
CA ASP A 455 7.43 4.25 15.09
C ASP A 455 6.27 3.74 14.19
N TYR A 456 6.33 4.06 12.91
CA TYR A 456 5.35 3.61 11.92
C TYR A 456 5.65 2.19 11.41
N THR A 457 6.89 1.73 11.56
CA THR A 457 7.37 0.45 11.08
C THR A 457 8.29 -0.18 12.12
N TYR A 458 8.09 -1.47 12.36
CA TYR A 458 8.86 -2.28 13.31
C TYR A 458 9.50 -3.45 12.55
N THR A 459 10.24 -3.14 11.48
CA THR A 459 10.76 -4.16 10.56
C THR A 459 12.27 -4.22 10.60
N ASN A 460 12.77 -5.44 10.65
CA ASN A 460 14.18 -5.79 10.52
C ASN A 460 14.26 -7.10 9.74
N GLU A 461 13.79 -7.03 8.48
CA GLU A 461 13.73 -8.19 7.60
C GLU A 461 15.12 -8.76 7.31
N THR A 462 15.21 -10.09 7.24
CA THR A 462 16.44 -10.80 6.87
C THR A 462 16.14 -11.92 5.89
N ILE A 463 16.99 -12.04 4.87
CA ILE A 463 16.92 -13.14 3.90
C ILE A 463 17.61 -14.42 4.40
N GLU A 464 18.28 -14.37 5.55
CA GLU A 464 19.09 -15.48 6.08
C GLU A 464 18.25 -16.69 6.51
N ASN A 465 16.99 -16.47 6.89
CA ASN A 465 16.08 -17.53 7.36
C ASN A 465 15.35 -18.27 6.23
N GLY A 466 15.57 -17.86 4.97
CA GLY A 466 14.85 -18.40 3.81
C GLY A 466 13.42 -17.86 3.68
N LEU A 467 12.60 -18.52 2.86
CA LEU A 467 11.20 -18.16 2.65
C LEU A 467 10.29 -19.15 3.37
N ILE A 468 9.12 -18.71 3.81
CA ILE A 468 8.09 -19.66 4.25
C ILE A 468 7.59 -20.51 3.07
N PRO A 469 7.22 -21.79 3.30
CA PRO A 469 6.85 -22.72 2.22
C PRO A 469 5.78 -22.21 1.25
N LEU A 470 4.74 -21.54 1.76
CA LEU A 470 3.63 -21.04 0.95
C LEU A 470 4.07 -19.95 -0.02
N TYR A 471 4.96 -19.05 0.43
CA TYR A 471 5.50 -18.00 -0.44
C TYR A 471 6.54 -18.57 -1.41
N GLU A 472 7.38 -19.51 -0.97
CA GLU A 472 8.31 -20.22 -1.85
C GLU A 472 7.58 -20.96 -2.97
N GLN A 473 6.50 -21.67 -2.64
CA GLN A 473 5.66 -22.36 -3.61
C GLN A 473 5.07 -21.37 -4.63
N TYR A 474 4.51 -20.24 -4.16
CA TYR A 474 4.01 -19.20 -5.06
C TYR A 474 5.09 -18.67 -5.99
N GLU A 475 6.29 -18.37 -5.48
CA GLU A 475 7.41 -17.91 -6.29
C GLU A 475 7.80 -18.92 -7.36
N GLN A 476 7.82 -20.21 -7.04
CA GLN A 476 8.09 -21.28 -8.01
C GLN A 476 6.99 -21.36 -9.06
N ASP A 477 5.73 -21.36 -8.63
CA ASP A 477 4.57 -21.51 -9.51
C ASP A 477 4.46 -20.37 -10.52
N ILE A 478 4.59 -19.11 -10.08
CA ILE A 478 4.52 -17.96 -11.00
C ILE A 478 5.69 -17.95 -11.98
N LYS A 479 6.92 -18.27 -11.53
CA LYS A 479 8.09 -18.41 -12.41
C LYS A 479 7.86 -19.51 -13.45
N CYS A 480 7.29 -20.65 -13.06
CA CYS A 480 6.94 -21.74 -13.98
C CYS A 480 5.89 -21.31 -15.01
N ARG A 481 4.82 -20.61 -14.59
CA ARG A 481 3.79 -20.10 -15.51
C ARG A 481 4.39 -19.12 -16.53
N ILE A 482 5.23 -18.20 -16.07
CA ILE A 482 5.92 -17.23 -16.93
C ILE A 482 6.87 -17.92 -17.92
N CYS A 483 7.66 -18.90 -17.48
CA CYS A 483 8.55 -19.66 -18.37
C CYS A 483 7.78 -20.41 -19.47
N ASN A 484 6.56 -20.86 -19.20
CA ASN A 484 5.71 -21.49 -20.22
C ASN A 484 5.07 -20.47 -21.17
N LEU A 485 4.93 -19.22 -20.72
CA LEU A 485 4.38 -18.11 -21.49
C LEU A 485 5.41 -17.40 -22.36
N ILE A 486 6.71 -17.60 -22.18
CA ILE A 486 7.75 -17.04 -23.06
C ILE A 486 8.12 -18.14 -24.05
#